data_AF-A0A1Q6YI49-F1
#
_entry.id   AF-A0A1Q6YI49-F1
#
_cell.length_a   1.000
_cell.length_b   1.000
_cell.length_c   1.000
_cell.angle_alpha   90.00
_cell.angle_beta   90.00
_cell.angle_gamma   90.00
#
_symmetry.space_group_name_H-M   'P 1'
#
loop_
_entity.id
_entity.type
_entity.pdbx_description
1 polymer ?
#
loop_
_entity_poly.entity_id
_entity_poly.type
_entity_poly.pdbx_seq_one_letter_code
_entity_poly.pdbx_strand_id
1 'polypeptide(L)'
;MRRVVFTAALVVLVASVIALAPSTPPSAQGPITLSVIDVSGDLSSTRVIIENYQKANPQKIKAVNFQRAPAPELPAKIKAQQDAGRVDVNLLLVGQDAGSVLASNGQLVKLFPQYDALFPRDELSEAGKVLQSEGEGFLLPSVVSNGGPVFIYNPSKV
;
A
#
# COMPACT_ATOMS: atom_id res chain seq x y z
N MET A 1 -53.10 17.57 50.34
CA MET A 1 -51.69 17.95 50.54
C MET A 1 -50.80 16.75 50.24
N ARG A 2 -49.89 16.96 49.27
CA ARG A 2 -48.75 16.17 48.76
C ARG A 2 -48.63 14.65 49.07
N ARG A 3 -48.86 13.86 48.02
CA ARG A 3 -48.25 12.53 47.80
C ARG A 3 -46.80 12.72 47.33
N VAL A 4 -45.85 12.00 47.92
CA VAL A 4 -44.46 11.91 47.41
C VAL A 4 -44.18 10.44 47.15
N VAL A 5 -44.08 10.09 45.87
CA VAL A 5 -43.68 8.78 45.36
C VAL A 5 -42.16 8.85 45.15
N PHE A 6 -41.40 8.05 45.88
CA PHE A 6 -39.97 7.86 45.64
C PHE A 6 -39.80 6.71 44.64
N THR A 7 -39.55 7.03 43.38
CA THR A 7 -39.09 6.09 42.36
C THR A 7 -37.59 5.89 42.51
N ALA A 8 -37.17 4.68 42.91
CA ALA A 8 -35.77 4.27 42.89
C ALA A 8 -35.36 3.98 41.44
N ALA A 9 -34.37 4.70 40.92
CA ALA A 9 -33.76 4.45 39.62
C ALA A 9 -32.70 3.34 39.78
N LEU A 10 -32.96 2.19 39.15
CA LEU A 10 -32.02 1.08 39.04
C LEU A 10 -31.03 1.38 37.91
N VAL A 11 -29.78 1.70 38.24
CA VAL A 11 -28.69 1.82 37.25
C VAL A 11 -28.16 0.42 36.96
N VAL A 12 -28.44 -0.09 35.75
CA VAL A 12 -27.84 -1.33 35.25
C VAL A 12 -26.51 -0.99 34.57
N LEU A 13 -25.40 -1.39 35.19
CA LEU A 13 -24.07 -1.28 34.62
C LEU A 13 -23.82 -2.48 33.69
N VAL A 14 -23.86 -2.26 32.37
CA VAL A 14 -23.48 -3.27 31.38
C VAL A 14 -21.95 -3.27 31.26
N ALA A 15 -21.28 -4.26 31.84
CA ALA A 15 -19.85 -4.46 31.67
C ALA A 15 -19.58 -5.16 30.32
N SER A 16 -19.16 -4.40 29.32
CA SER A 16 -18.65 -4.93 28.04
C SER A 16 -17.24 -5.47 28.24
N VAL A 17 -17.09 -6.79 28.24
CA VAL A 17 -15.79 -7.46 28.19
C VAL A 17 -15.26 -7.35 26.75
N ILE A 18 -14.32 -6.43 26.52
CA ILE A 18 -13.56 -6.39 25.27
C ILE A 18 -12.47 -7.47 25.38
N ALA A 19 -12.67 -8.59 24.69
CA ALA A 19 -11.63 -9.60 24.54
C ALA A 19 -10.48 -9.05 23.69
N LEU A 20 -9.34 -8.76 24.29
CA LEU A 20 -8.09 -8.51 23.58
C LEU A 20 -7.58 -9.84 23.00
N ALA A 21 -7.90 -10.10 21.73
CA ALA A 21 -7.23 -11.15 20.97
C ALA A 21 -5.78 -10.73 20.67
N PRO A 22 -4.79 -11.63 20.81
CA PRO A 22 -3.41 -11.32 20.43
C PRO A 22 -3.33 -11.05 18.92
N SER A 23 -2.75 -9.90 18.55
CA SER A 23 -2.57 -9.46 17.17
C SER A 23 -1.44 -10.23 16.49
N THR A 24 -1.69 -11.47 16.07
CA THR A 24 -0.88 -12.09 15.01
C THR A 24 -1.02 -11.24 13.75
N PRO A 25 0.08 -10.86 13.08
CA PRO A 25 -0.01 -10.12 11.83
C PRO A 25 -0.87 -10.91 10.83
N PRO A 26 -1.76 -10.25 10.08
CA PRO A 26 -2.65 -10.94 9.16
C PRO A 26 -1.80 -11.76 8.17
N SER A 27 -1.98 -13.07 8.19
CA SER A 27 -1.41 -13.98 7.20
C SER A 27 -2.47 -14.29 6.15
N ALA A 28 -2.08 -14.28 4.88
CA ALA A 28 -2.95 -14.81 3.83
C ALA A 28 -3.30 -16.27 4.14
N GLN A 29 -4.54 -16.69 3.83
CA GLN A 29 -4.98 -18.08 4.06
C GLN A 29 -4.34 -19.11 3.09
N GLY A 30 -3.34 -18.71 2.31
CA GLY A 30 -2.60 -19.55 1.38
C GLY A 30 -1.83 -18.73 0.32
N PRO A 31 -1.16 -19.40 -0.63
CA PRO A 31 -0.43 -18.73 -1.70
C PRO A 31 -1.34 -17.85 -2.57
N ILE A 32 -1.01 -16.58 -2.74
CA ILE A 32 -1.76 -15.64 -3.56
C ILE A 32 -1.22 -15.57 -4.99
N THR A 33 -2.07 -15.14 -5.93
CA THR A 33 -1.60 -14.59 -7.21
C THR A 33 -1.36 -13.10 -7.01
N LEU A 34 -0.13 -12.63 -7.20
CA LEU A 34 0.23 -11.22 -7.09
C LEU A 34 0.02 -10.52 -8.44
N SER A 35 -0.94 -9.61 -8.52
CA SER A 35 -1.15 -8.76 -9.69
C SER A 35 -0.45 -7.42 -9.52
N VAL A 36 0.52 -7.15 -10.39
CA VAL A 36 1.34 -5.93 -10.40
C VAL A 36 0.97 -5.08 -11.61
N ILE A 37 0.71 -3.80 -11.40
CA ILE A 37 0.57 -2.82 -12.48
C ILE A 37 1.70 -1.79 -12.43
N ASP A 38 2.31 -1.53 -13.58
CA ASP A 38 3.41 -0.59 -13.74
C ASP A 38 3.01 0.55 -14.68
N VAL A 39 3.07 1.76 -14.15
CA VAL A 39 2.82 3.00 -14.91
C VAL A 39 4.02 3.96 -14.89
N SER A 40 5.14 3.52 -14.30
CA SER A 40 6.37 4.30 -14.07
C SER A 40 7.57 3.78 -14.88
N GLY A 41 7.51 2.54 -15.36
CA GLY A 41 8.61 1.86 -16.06
C GLY A 41 9.51 1.04 -15.13
N ASP A 42 9.18 0.95 -13.84
CA ASP A 42 9.95 0.27 -12.80
C ASP A 42 10.19 -1.22 -13.08
N LEU A 43 9.29 -1.90 -13.81
CA LEU A 43 9.49 -3.33 -14.13
C LEU A 43 10.73 -3.58 -14.99
N SER A 44 11.28 -2.56 -15.65
CA SER A 44 12.53 -2.68 -16.40
C SER A 44 13.70 -3.16 -15.52
N SER A 45 13.74 -2.75 -14.25
CA SER A 45 14.81 -3.10 -13.30
C SER A 45 14.33 -4.02 -12.17
N THR A 46 13.05 -3.96 -11.80
CA THR A 46 12.52 -4.67 -10.62
C THR A 46 11.91 -6.04 -10.91
N ARG A 47 11.56 -6.34 -12.17
CA ARG A 47 10.84 -7.56 -12.52
C ARG A 47 11.56 -8.83 -12.04
N VAL A 48 12.88 -8.91 -12.27
CA VAL A 48 13.69 -10.07 -11.87
C VAL A 48 13.68 -10.28 -10.34
N ILE A 49 13.60 -9.20 -9.56
CA ILE A 49 13.53 -9.26 -8.10
C ILE A 49 12.20 -9.89 -7.67
N ILE A 50 11.09 -9.47 -8.28
CA ILE A 50 9.74 -9.99 -7.99
C ILE A 50 9.65 -11.49 -8.37
N GLU A 51 10.16 -11.85 -9.54
CA GLU A 51 10.18 -13.25 -10.01
C GLU A 51 11.07 -14.13 -9.11
N ASN A 52 12.21 -13.62 -8.63
CA ASN A 52 13.06 -14.32 -7.67
C ASN A 52 12.36 -14.50 -6.31
N TYR A 53 11.64 -13.48 -5.83
CA TYR A 53 10.88 -13.58 -4.59
C TYR A 53 9.78 -14.64 -4.69
N GLN A 54 9.05 -14.71 -5.82
CA GLN A 54 8.08 -15.77 -6.09
C GLN A 54 8.74 -17.16 -6.02
N LYS A 55 9.86 -17.36 -6.73
CA LYS A 55 10.59 -18.65 -6.74
C LYS A 55 11.06 -19.07 -5.34
N ALA A 56 11.49 -18.12 -4.52
CA ALA A 56 11.95 -18.37 -3.15
C ALA A 56 10.80 -18.56 -2.14
N ASN A 57 9.59 -18.10 -2.47
CA ASN A 57 8.44 -18.11 -1.56
C ASN A 57 7.16 -18.69 -2.22
N PRO A 58 7.19 -19.91 -2.79
CA PRO A 58 6.01 -20.49 -3.47
C PRO A 58 4.82 -20.72 -2.52
N GLN A 59 5.07 -20.85 -1.22
CA GLN A 59 4.06 -20.93 -0.16
C GLN A 59 3.35 -19.60 0.10
N LYS A 60 3.89 -18.47 -0.39
CA LYS A 60 3.29 -17.13 -0.27
C LYS A 60 2.72 -16.65 -1.60
N ILE A 61 3.45 -16.85 -2.70
CA ILE A 61 3.06 -16.38 -4.03
C ILE A 61 3.11 -17.54 -5.02
N LYS A 62 1.95 -17.97 -5.51
CA LYS A 62 1.87 -19.04 -6.53
C LYS A 62 2.11 -18.54 -7.94
N ALA A 63 1.71 -17.30 -8.25
CA ALA A 63 1.82 -16.70 -9.57
C ALA A 63 1.98 -15.19 -9.46
N VAL A 64 2.63 -14.58 -10.46
CA VAL A 64 2.72 -13.12 -10.60
C VAL A 64 2.20 -12.72 -11.98
N ASN A 65 1.25 -11.79 -12.01
CA ASN A 65 0.72 -11.21 -13.23
C ASN A 65 1.25 -9.77 -13.35
N PHE A 66 1.87 -9.45 -14.47
CA PHE A 66 2.39 -8.11 -14.73
C PHE A 66 1.56 -7.42 -15.80
N GLN A 67 1.15 -6.19 -15.52
CA GLN A 67 0.51 -5.30 -16.47
C GLN A 67 1.27 -3.99 -16.55
N ARG A 68 1.31 -3.39 -17.74
CA ARG A 68 1.70 -2.00 -17.94
C ARG A 68 0.50 -1.18 -18.38
N ALA A 69 0.44 0.07 -17.96
CA ALA A 69 -0.58 1.03 -18.39
C ALA A 69 -0.02 2.47 -18.34
N PRO A 70 -0.61 3.42 -19.08
CA PRO A 70 -0.34 4.84 -18.88
C PRO A 70 -0.80 5.31 -17.49
N ALA A 71 0.01 6.15 -16.83
CA ALA A 71 -0.31 6.68 -15.50
C ALA A 71 -1.68 7.38 -15.40
N PRO A 72 -2.14 8.17 -16.39
CA PRO A 72 -3.46 8.83 -16.33
C PRO A 72 -4.65 7.87 -16.27
N GLU A 73 -4.50 6.62 -16.74
CA GLU A 73 -5.60 5.64 -16.77
C GLU A 73 -5.79 4.92 -15.42
N LEU A 74 -4.76 4.94 -14.56
CA LEU A 74 -4.73 4.14 -13.35
C LEU A 74 -5.83 4.52 -12.33
N PRO A 75 -6.09 5.80 -12.00
CA PRO A 75 -7.14 6.16 -11.05
C PRO A 75 -8.53 5.69 -11.49
N ALA A 76 -8.89 5.85 -12.77
CA ALA A 76 -10.18 5.41 -13.30
C ALA A 76 -10.33 3.89 -13.20
N LYS A 77 -9.27 3.14 -13.50
CA LYS A 77 -9.25 1.67 -13.40
C LYS A 77 -9.43 1.19 -11.95
N ILE A 78 -8.70 1.76 -10.99
CA ILE A 78 -8.82 1.37 -9.58
C ILE A 78 -10.21 1.71 -9.05
N LYS A 79 -10.75 2.89 -9.42
CA LYS A 79 -12.12 3.27 -9.04
C LYS A 79 -13.14 2.26 -9.55
N ALA A 80 -13.08 1.87 -10.82
CA ALA A 80 -14.00 0.89 -11.40
C ALA A 80 -13.93 -0.46 -10.66
N GLN A 81 -12.73 -0.90 -10.26
CA GLN A 81 -12.54 -2.10 -9.47
C GLN A 81 -13.11 -2.00 -8.05
N GLN A 82 -12.91 -0.86 -7.38
CA GLN A 82 -13.50 -0.58 -6.06
C GLN A 82 -15.03 -0.53 -6.14
N ASP A 83 -15.58 0.16 -7.13
CA ASP A 83 -17.04 0.26 -7.36
C ASP A 83 -17.65 -1.12 -7.65
N ALA A 84 -16.90 -2.03 -8.27
CA ALA A 84 -17.29 -3.42 -8.49
C ALA A 84 -17.13 -4.33 -7.25
N GLY A 85 -16.61 -3.81 -6.13
CA GLY A 85 -16.33 -4.57 -4.91
C GLY A 85 -15.20 -5.60 -5.06
N ARG A 86 -14.40 -5.49 -6.13
CA ARG A 86 -13.33 -6.45 -6.46
C ARG A 86 -12.12 -5.74 -7.06
N VAL A 87 -11.10 -5.55 -6.22
CA VAL A 87 -9.80 -4.99 -6.64
C VAL A 87 -8.86 -6.12 -7.03
N ASP A 88 -8.64 -6.27 -8.34
CA ASP A 88 -7.76 -7.33 -8.88
C ASP A 88 -6.27 -6.96 -8.82
N VAL A 89 -5.93 -5.67 -8.76
CA VAL A 89 -4.54 -5.19 -8.67
C VAL A 89 -4.11 -5.14 -7.21
N ASN A 90 -2.93 -5.67 -6.89
CA ASN A 90 -2.43 -5.74 -5.50
C ASN A 90 -1.24 -4.81 -5.26
N LEU A 91 -0.35 -4.66 -6.25
CA LEU A 91 0.85 -3.85 -6.15
C LEU A 91 0.92 -2.89 -7.35
N LEU A 92 1.10 -1.61 -7.03
CA LEU A 92 1.17 -0.52 -7.99
C LEU A 92 2.60 0.02 -8.02
N LEU A 93 3.24 0.01 -9.18
CA LEU A 93 4.54 0.65 -9.42
C LEU A 93 4.29 2.01 -10.07
N VAL A 94 4.31 3.06 -9.24
CA VAL A 94 3.89 4.42 -9.57
C VAL A 94 4.99 5.42 -9.23
N GLY A 95 5.03 6.53 -9.97
CA GLY A 95 5.74 7.73 -9.52
C GLY A 95 4.94 8.50 -8.46
N GLN A 96 5.57 9.50 -7.84
CA GLN A 96 4.98 10.30 -6.77
C GLN A 96 3.71 11.05 -7.21
N ASP A 97 3.69 11.60 -8.42
CA ASP A 97 2.54 12.33 -8.96
C ASP A 97 1.27 11.45 -8.99
N ALA A 98 1.39 10.26 -9.57
CA ALA A 98 0.28 9.31 -9.64
C ALA A 98 -0.08 8.77 -8.24
N GLY A 99 0.92 8.51 -7.40
CA GLY A 99 0.71 8.06 -6.03
C GLY A 99 -0.07 9.06 -5.17
N SER A 100 0.23 10.36 -5.29
CA SER A 100 -0.48 11.44 -4.59
C SER A 100 -1.94 11.52 -5.02
N VAL A 101 -2.23 11.44 -6.33
CA VAL A 101 -3.60 11.42 -6.84
C VAL A 101 -4.37 10.21 -6.32
N LEU A 102 -3.78 9.02 -6.36
CA LEU A 102 -4.41 7.79 -5.85
C LEU A 102 -4.67 7.88 -4.34
N ALA A 103 -3.73 8.42 -3.56
CA ALA A 103 -3.89 8.63 -2.13
C ALA A 103 -5.04 9.60 -1.83
N SER A 104 -5.09 10.75 -2.51
CA SER A 104 -6.17 11.74 -2.37
C SER A 104 -7.55 11.17 -2.71
N ASN A 105 -7.61 10.20 -3.62
CA ASN A 105 -8.86 9.56 -4.04
C ASN A 105 -9.27 8.38 -3.12
N GLY A 106 -8.49 8.05 -2.08
CA GLY A 106 -8.76 6.89 -1.23
C GLY A 106 -8.55 5.54 -1.96
N GLN A 107 -7.63 5.50 -2.92
CA GLN A 107 -7.38 4.35 -3.79
C GLN A 107 -6.17 3.52 -3.36
N LEU A 108 -5.47 3.94 -2.30
CA LEU A 108 -4.32 3.26 -1.71
C LEU A 108 -4.61 2.86 -0.27
N VAL A 109 -3.98 1.77 0.16
CA VAL A 109 -3.92 1.41 1.57
C VAL A 109 -2.84 2.27 2.24
N LYS A 110 -3.19 2.95 3.33
CA LYS A 110 -2.19 3.68 4.14
C LYS A 110 -1.31 2.66 4.86
N LEU A 111 -0.02 2.63 4.52
CA LEU A 111 0.96 1.72 5.09
C LEU A 111 1.37 2.15 6.50
N PHE A 112 1.67 3.45 6.69
CA PHE A 112 2.23 3.95 7.95
C PHE A 112 1.27 4.88 8.69
N PRO A 113 1.20 4.78 10.04
CA PRO A 113 1.98 3.88 10.91
C PRO A 113 1.36 2.47 11.06
N GLN A 114 0.20 2.20 10.46
CA GLN A 114 -0.61 1.01 10.74
C GLN A 114 0.12 -0.32 10.53
N TYR A 115 0.98 -0.40 9.52
CA TYR A 115 1.69 -1.61 9.10
C TYR A 115 3.21 -1.48 9.26
N ASP A 116 3.70 -0.57 10.13
CA ASP A 116 5.14 -0.32 10.35
C ASP A 116 5.96 -1.61 10.54
N ALA A 117 5.43 -2.55 11.33
CA ALA A 117 6.11 -3.81 11.63
C ALA A 117 6.26 -4.76 10.42
N LEU A 118 5.61 -4.48 9.29
CA LEU A 118 5.68 -5.31 8.08
C LEU A 118 6.74 -4.82 7.07
N PHE A 119 7.31 -3.63 7.27
CA PHE A 119 8.22 -3.02 6.30
C PHE A 119 9.59 -2.69 6.93
N PRO A 120 10.70 -2.87 6.20
CA PRO A 120 12.02 -2.49 6.68
C PRO A 120 12.12 -0.97 6.78
N ARG A 121 12.38 -0.46 7.99
CA ARG A 121 12.49 0.98 8.26
C ARG A 121 13.94 1.45 8.34
N ASP A 122 14.82 0.60 8.88
CA ASP A 122 16.20 0.98 9.19
C ASP A 122 17.18 0.68 8.05
N GLU A 123 16.77 -0.14 7.09
CA GLU A 123 17.61 -0.58 5.96
C GLU A 123 17.61 0.39 4.78
N LEU A 124 16.78 1.45 4.82
CA LEU A 124 16.71 2.45 3.77
C LEU A 124 17.93 3.37 3.82
N SER A 125 18.47 3.71 2.64
CA SER A 125 19.42 4.81 2.49
C SER A 125 18.78 6.14 2.88
N GLU A 126 19.59 7.17 3.17
CA GLU A 126 19.07 8.50 3.49
C GLU A 126 18.16 9.06 2.38
N ALA A 127 18.53 8.87 1.11
CA ALA A 127 17.68 9.24 -0.03
C ALA A 127 16.37 8.44 -0.06
N GLY A 128 16.41 7.14 0.30
CA GLY A 128 15.21 6.32 0.43
C GLY A 128 14.27 6.77 1.55
N LYS A 129 14.83 7.22 2.69
CA LYS A 129 14.03 7.78 3.80
C LYS A 129 13.31 9.06 3.39
N VAL A 130 13.99 9.95 2.65
CA VAL A 130 13.37 11.17 2.10
C VAL A 130 12.22 10.79 1.16
N LEU A 131 12.46 9.90 0.20
CA LEU A 131 11.44 9.48 -0.77
C LEU A 131 10.25 8.77 -0.09
N GLN A 132 10.50 7.96 0.95
CA GLN A 132 9.43 7.36 1.76
C GLN A 132 8.59 8.44 2.48
N SER A 133 9.24 9.46 3.04
CA SER A 133 8.55 10.56 3.72
C SER A 133 7.62 11.33 2.77
N GLU A 134 8.05 11.55 1.52
CA GLU A 134 7.24 12.19 0.49
C GLU A 134 6.02 11.35 0.06
N GLY A 135 6.04 10.05 0.34
CA GLY A 135 4.91 9.16 0.14
C GLY A 135 3.78 9.31 1.16
N GLU A 136 3.94 10.16 2.18
CA GLU A 136 2.95 10.49 3.23
C GLU A 136 2.31 9.26 3.91
N GLY A 137 3.07 8.16 3.97
CA GLY A 137 2.62 6.89 4.54
C GLY A 137 1.86 5.97 3.59
N PHE A 138 1.66 6.33 2.32
CA PHE A 138 0.99 5.51 1.31
C PHE A 138 1.95 4.78 0.35
N LEU A 139 3.17 5.29 0.18
CA LEU A 139 4.14 4.77 -0.78
C LEU A 139 5.40 4.24 -0.08
N LEU A 140 6.03 3.26 -0.72
CA LEU A 140 7.32 2.71 -0.32
C LEU A 140 8.29 2.79 -1.51
N PRO A 141 9.53 3.26 -1.32
CA PRO A 141 10.51 3.33 -2.41
C PRO A 141 10.89 1.93 -2.91
N SER A 142 10.72 1.68 -4.20
CA SER A 142 11.13 0.46 -4.92
C SER A 142 12.57 0.57 -5.42
N VAL A 143 12.90 1.70 -6.04
CA VAL A 143 14.20 2.05 -6.60
C VAL A 143 14.46 3.51 -6.24
N VAL A 144 15.65 3.77 -5.70
CA VAL A 144 16.10 5.13 -5.41
C VAL A 144 17.29 5.42 -6.31
N SER A 145 17.24 6.52 -7.02
CA SER A 145 18.41 7.09 -7.67
C SER A 145 18.62 8.49 -7.12
N ASN A 146 19.86 8.99 -7.17
CA ASN A 146 20.16 10.40 -6.88
C ASN A 146 19.64 11.34 -7.99
N GLY A 147 18.66 10.88 -8.78
CA GLY A 147 18.26 11.38 -10.09
C GLY A 147 17.59 12.75 -10.03
N GLY A 148 18.41 13.79 -10.16
CA GLY A 148 17.97 15.09 -10.64
C GLY A 148 17.85 15.10 -12.18
N PRO A 149 17.48 16.24 -12.78
CA PRO A 149 17.49 16.38 -14.24
C PRO A 149 18.88 16.01 -14.77
N VAL A 150 18.93 14.99 -15.62
CA VAL A 150 20.17 14.57 -16.29
C VAL A 150 20.23 15.22 -17.67
N PHE A 151 21.32 15.91 -17.94
CA PHE A 151 21.60 16.38 -19.29
C PHE A 151 22.24 15.24 -20.09
N ILE A 152 21.47 14.68 -21.02
CA ILE A 152 21.93 13.62 -21.91
C ILE A 152 22.03 14.21 -23.32
N TYR A 153 23.21 14.12 -23.93
CA TYR A 153 23.44 14.58 -25.30
C TYR A 153 24.17 13.52 -26.14
N ASN A 154 24.07 13.65 -27.46
CA ASN A 154 24.84 12.82 -28.39
C ASN A 154 26.15 13.54 -28.73
N PRO A 155 27.33 13.08 -28.25
CA PRO A 155 28.61 13.76 -28.45
C PRO A 155 29.07 13.79 -29.91
N SER A 156 28.42 13.06 -30.82
CA SER A 156 28.68 13.15 -32.25
C SER A 156 27.82 14.19 -32.96
N LYS A 157 26.86 14.82 -32.28
CA LYS A 157 25.91 15.81 -32.85
C LYS A 157 26.00 17.19 -32.20
N VAL A 158 26.82 17.36 -31.17
CA VAL A 158 27.11 18.64 -30.49
C VAL A 158 28.58 18.77 -30.20
#